data_AF-A0A6G7Z1U6-F1
#
_entry.id   AF-A0A6G7Z1U6-F1
#
_cell.length_a   1.000
_cell.length_b   1.000
_cell.length_c   1.000
_cell.angle_alpha   90.00
_cell.angle_beta   90.00
_cell.angle_gamma   90.00
#
_symmetry.space_group_name_H-M   'P 1'
#
loop_
_entity.id
_entity.type
_entity.pdbx_description
1 polymer ?
#
loop_
_entity_poly.entity_id
_entity_poly.type
_entity_poly.pdbx_seq_one_letter_code
_entity_poly.pdbx_strand_id
1 'polypeptide(L)'
;MAMRSTLTLNLGATKAALRTAAAAGLKVGAEVVLAESRKVVPIEEATLSRSGATDVDEATLTASVSYDTPYAVRQHEELDYRHDEGRQAKYLEGPLLEHRDQALAAIAQTIRGRLA
;
A
#
# COMPACT_ATOMS: atom_id res chain seq x y z
N MET A 1 -19.58 2.71 -50.87
CA MET A 1 -18.51 3.57 -50.33
C MET A 1 -17.97 2.92 -49.06
N ALA A 2 -16.72 2.45 -49.07
CA ALA A 2 -16.08 1.91 -47.87
C ALA A 2 -15.23 3.02 -47.24
N MET A 3 -15.60 3.46 -46.03
CA MET A 3 -14.84 4.45 -45.28
C MET A 3 -13.65 3.75 -44.62
N ARG A 4 -12.43 4.15 -45.00
CA ARG A 4 -11.20 3.74 -44.30
C ARG A 4 -10.85 4.82 -43.29
N SER A 5 -10.77 4.43 -42.02
CA SER A 5 -10.26 5.25 -40.94
C SER A 5 -8.91 4.70 -40.48
N THR A 6 -7.92 5.59 -40.33
CA THR A 6 -6.60 5.25 -39.78
C THR A 6 -6.54 5.68 -38.32
N LEU A 7 -6.20 4.75 -37.43
CA LEU A 7 -5.98 5.02 -35.99
C LEU A 7 -4.48 4.98 -35.69
N THR A 8 -3.96 6.06 -35.09
CA THR A 8 -2.58 6.11 -34.62
C THR A 8 -2.55 5.93 -33.11
N LEU A 9 -1.98 4.81 -32.63
CA LEU A 9 -1.87 4.49 -31.21
C LEU A 9 -0.46 4.83 -30.70
N ASN A 10 -0.35 5.67 -29.66
CA ASN A 10 0.93 5.98 -29.02
C ASN A 10 1.18 5.09 -27.80
N LEU A 11 1.55 3.83 -28.06
CA LEU A 11 1.73 2.81 -27.01
C LEU A 11 2.86 3.15 -26.02
N GLY A 12 3.88 3.89 -26.46
CA GLY A 12 5.00 4.31 -25.60
C GLY A 12 4.55 5.29 -24.53
N ALA A 13 3.83 6.35 -24.93
CA ALA A 13 3.26 7.32 -24.01
C ALA A 13 2.23 6.66 -23.06
N THR A 14 1.38 5.78 -23.59
CA THR A 14 0.40 5.03 -22.76
C THR A 14 1.10 4.15 -21.72
N LYS A 15 2.18 3.45 -22.09
CA LYS A 15 2.93 2.61 -21.14
C LYS A 15 3.57 3.45 -20.03
N ALA A 16 4.16 4.60 -20.36
CA ALA A 16 4.74 5.50 -19.38
C ALA A 16 3.67 6.03 -18.41
N ALA A 17 2.54 6.52 -18.95
CA ALA A 17 1.41 6.99 -18.15
C ALA A 17 0.85 5.90 -17.23
N LEU A 18 0.71 4.67 -17.73
CA LEU A 18 0.24 3.53 -16.93
C LEU A 18 1.21 3.22 -15.77
N ARG A 19 2.53 3.27 -16.00
CA ARG A 19 3.50 3.03 -14.92
C ARG A 19 3.43 4.10 -13.84
N THR A 20 3.34 5.38 -14.21
CA THR A 20 3.17 6.48 -13.25
C THR A 20 1.84 6.35 -12.48
N ALA A 21 0.77 5.97 -13.17
CA ALA A 21 -0.53 5.73 -12.52
C ALA A 21 -0.47 4.53 -11.56
N ALA A 22 0.22 3.45 -11.94
CA ALA A 22 0.40 2.27 -11.11
C ALA A 22 1.22 2.58 -9.85
N ALA A 23 2.34 3.29 -9.96
CA ALA A 23 3.15 3.71 -8.82
C ALA A 23 2.33 4.55 -7.82
N ALA A 24 1.53 5.50 -8.33
CA ALA A 24 0.64 6.29 -7.48
C ALA A 24 -0.46 5.44 -6.82
N GLY A 25 -1.05 4.49 -7.55
CA GLY A 25 -2.04 3.57 -6.98
C GLY A 25 -1.45 2.71 -5.88
N LEU A 26 -0.25 2.16 -6.11
CA LEU A 26 0.51 1.37 -5.13
C LEU A 26 0.77 2.16 -3.84
N LYS A 27 1.16 3.43 -3.95
CA LYS A 27 1.32 4.31 -2.79
C LYS A 27 0.03 4.41 -1.97
N VAL A 28 -1.09 4.70 -2.63
CA VAL A 28 -2.40 4.80 -1.96
C VAL A 28 -2.81 3.47 -1.32
N GLY A 29 -2.60 2.35 -2.02
CA GLY A 29 -2.86 1.01 -1.47
C GLY A 29 -2.03 0.70 -0.22
N ALA A 30 -0.76 1.08 -0.21
CA ALA A 30 0.10 0.95 0.96
C ALA A 30 -0.34 1.86 2.11
N GLU A 31 -0.80 3.09 1.82
CA GLU A 31 -1.33 4.01 2.82
C GLU A 31 -2.60 3.46 3.48
N VAL A 32 -3.47 2.75 2.73
CA VAL A 32 -4.62 2.03 3.30
C VAL A 32 -4.15 0.99 4.31
N VAL A 33 -3.20 0.13 3.94
CA VAL A 33 -2.68 -0.91 4.84
C VAL A 33 -2.02 -0.31 6.07
N LEU A 34 -1.22 0.75 5.91
CA LEU A 34 -0.59 1.46 7.03
C LEU A 34 -1.63 2.08 7.98
N ALA A 35 -2.70 2.64 7.43
CA ALA A 35 -3.77 3.23 8.23
C ALA A 35 -4.45 2.18 9.12
N GLU A 36 -4.74 0.99 8.58
CA GLU A 36 -5.32 -0.12 9.34
C GLU A 36 -4.32 -0.71 10.34
N SER A 37 -3.07 -0.88 9.94
CA SER A 37 -1.96 -1.31 10.81
C SER A 37 -1.81 -0.42 12.04
N ARG A 38 -1.91 0.91 11.88
CA ARG A 38 -1.82 1.86 13.01
C ARG A 38 -2.94 1.73 14.04
N LYS A 39 -4.08 1.14 13.69
CA LYS A 39 -5.19 0.89 14.64
C LYS A 39 -4.85 -0.24 15.61
N VAL A 40 -4.03 -1.19 15.18
CA VAL A 40 -3.76 -2.43 15.93
C VAL A 40 -2.31 -2.56 16.40
N VAL A 41 -1.38 -1.73 15.89
CA VAL A 41 0.02 -1.71 16.35
C VAL A 41 0.13 -1.33 17.83
N PRO A 42 1.03 -1.94 18.62
CA PRO A 42 1.24 -1.59 20.03
C PRO A 42 1.51 -0.09 20.23
N ILE A 43 0.89 0.50 21.27
CA ILE A 43 0.78 1.97 21.43
C ILE A 43 1.46 2.55 22.67
N GLU A 44 2.03 1.77 23.58
CA GLU A 44 2.64 2.22 24.87
C GLU A 44 3.12 3.68 24.89
N GLU A 45 4.20 4.00 24.15
CA GLU A 45 4.73 5.37 24.00
C GLU A 45 4.34 6.02 22.65
N ALA A 46 3.58 5.28 21.86
CA ALA A 46 3.21 5.52 20.46
C ALA A 46 4.40 5.71 19.50
N THR A 47 5.64 5.54 19.96
CA THR A 47 6.87 5.65 19.16
C THR A 47 6.86 4.67 17.97
N LEU A 48 6.48 3.42 18.21
CA LEU A 48 6.28 2.44 17.14
C LEU A 48 5.19 2.88 16.17
N SER A 49 3.99 3.21 16.64
CA SER A 49 2.90 3.65 15.76
C SER A 49 3.27 4.84 14.86
N ARG A 50 4.02 5.81 15.41
CA ARG A 50 4.49 7.00 14.70
C ARG A 50 5.60 6.71 13.69
N SER A 51 6.39 5.65 13.85
CA SER A 51 7.48 5.29 12.92
C SER A 51 6.99 4.60 11.64
N GLY A 52 5.69 4.30 11.54
CA GLY A 52 5.12 3.66 10.37
C GLY A 52 5.29 4.49 9.09
N ALA A 53 5.78 3.87 8.03
CA ALA A 53 6.03 4.51 6.74
C ALA A 53 5.60 3.63 5.56
N THR A 54 5.43 4.25 4.40
CA THR A 54 5.20 3.58 3.12
C THR A 54 6.22 4.03 2.10
N ASP A 55 6.70 3.11 1.27
CA ASP A 55 7.60 3.43 0.15
C ASP A 55 7.17 2.67 -1.11
N VAL A 56 7.52 3.20 -2.28
CA VAL A 56 7.24 2.57 -3.58
C VAL A 56 8.50 2.55 -4.43
N ASP A 57 8.94 1.35 -4.78
CA ASP A 57 9.93 1.14 -5.82
C ASP A 57 9.23 1.22 -7.19
N GLU A 58 9.37 2.36 -7.87
CA GLU A 58 8.77 2.59 -9.18
C GLU A 58 9.42 1.76 -10.31
N ALA A 59 10.63 1.23 -10.11
CA ALA A 59 11.28 0.39 -11.10
C ALA A 59 10.61 -0.98 -11.12
N THR A 60 10.39 -1.57 -9.95
CA THR A 60 9.76 -2.90 -9.80
C THR A 60 8.23 -2.84 -9.65
N LEU A 61 7.66 -1.66 -9.40
CA LEU A 61 6.26 -1.48 -9.03
C LEU A 61 5.89 -2.30 -7.78
N THR A 62 6.70 -2.13 -6.74
CA THR A 62 6.51 -2.77 -5.44
C THR A 62 6.28 -1.69 -4.39
N ALA A 63 5.21 -1.82 -3.60
CA ALA A 63 5.03 -0.99 -2.42
C ALA A 63 5.43 -1.75 -1.16
N SER A 64 5.95 -1.02 -0.18
CA SER A 64 6.28 -1.54 1.14
C SER A 64 5.62 -0.71 2.23
N VAL A 65 5.31 -1.36 3.35
CA VAL A 65 4.87 -0.74 4.60
C VAL A 65 5.85 -1.19 5.68
N SER A 66 6.40 -0.26 6.43
CA SER A 66 7.46 -0.53 7.41
C SER A 66 7.24 0.23 8.70
N TYR A 67 7.95 -0.21 9.75
CA TYR A 67 8.03 0.45 11.04
C TYR A 67 9.49 0.47 11.48
N ASP A 68 9.98 1.65 11.88
CA ASP A 68 11.40 1.87 12.16
C ASP A 68 11.66 2.08 13.65
N THR A 69 11.58 1.00 14.43
CA THR A 69 12.11 0.98 15.80
C THR A 69 12.90 -0.31 16.03
N PRO A 70 13.91 -0.31 16.94
CA PRO A 70 14.71 -1.51 17.23
C PRO A 70 13.89 -2.71 17.72
N TYR A 71 12.68 -2.47 18.23
CA TYR A 71 11.79 -3.49 18.77
C TYR A 71 10.61 -3.82 17.85
N ALA A 72 10.47 -3.17 16.68
CA ALA A 72 9.34 -3.40 15.77
C ALA A 72 9.19 -4.88 15.39
N VAL A 73 10.28 -5.53 14.96
CA VAL A 73 10.25 -6.95 14.56
C VAL A 73 9.80 -7.84 15.71
N ARG A 74 10.32 -7.64 16.93
CA ARG A 74 9.89 -8.43 18.09
C ARG A 74 8.41 -8.19 18.42
N GLN A 75 7.97 -6.93 18.44
CA GLN A 75 6.56 -6.62 18.67
C GLN A 75 5.64 -7.20 17.58
N HIS A 76 6.15 -7.42 16.37
CA HIS A 76 5.40 -7.99 15.27
C HIS A 76 5.33 -9.53 15.31
N GLU A 77 6.43 -10.19 15.70
CA GLU A 77 6.59 -11.63 15.59
C GLU A 77 6.34 -12.41 16.90
N GLU A 78 6.59 -11.79 18.06
CA GLU A 78 6.50 -12.47 19.37
C GLU A 78 5.03 -12.57 19.83
N LEU A 79 4.40 -13.73 19.58
CA LEU A 79 2.98 -13.95 19.90
C LEU A 79 2.67 -14.07 21.40
N ASP A 80 3.69 -14.27 22.24
CA ASP A 80 3.54 -14.38 23.70
C ASP A 80 3.48 -13.00 24.40
N TYR A 81 3.72 -11.92 23.66
CA TYR A 81 3.63 -10.57 24.20
C TYR A 81 2.17 -10.18 24.47
N ARG A 82 1.95 -9.55 25.63
CA ARG A 82 0.64 -9.01 26.01
C ARG A 82 0.58 -7.56 25.60
N HIS A 83 -0.29 -7.25 24.66
CA HIS A 83 -0.57 -5.89 24.23
C HIS A 83 -1.86 -5.37 24.87
N ASP A 84 -2.01 -4.05 24.88
CA ASP A 84 -3.23 -3.37 25.28
C ASP A 84 -4.46 -3.82 24.47
N GLU A 85 -5.65 -3.52 24.98
CA GLU A 85 -6.92 -3.84 24.30
C GLU A 85 -6.96 -3.26 22.87
N GLY A 86 -7.34 -4.11 21.91
CA GLY A 86 -7.38 -3.75 20.48
C GLY A 86 -6.01 -3.69 19.81
N ARG A 87 -4.92 -4.00 20.52
CA ARG A 87 -3.56 -4.08 19.99
C ARG A 87 -3.11 -5.53 19.86
N GLN A 88 -2.23 -5.81 18.90
CA GLN A 88 -1.79 -7.18 18.61
C GLN A 88 -0.40 -7.23 17.99
N ALA A 89 0.21 -8.41 18.08
CA ALA A 89 1.27 -8.84 17.20
C ALA A 89 0.74 -8.98 15.76
N LYS A 90 1.60 -9.27 14.80
CA LYS A 90 1.23 -9.42 13.38
C LYS A 90 0.46 -8.22 12.81
N TYR A 91 0.75 -7.01 13.32
CA TYR A 91 0.07 -5.77 12.96
C TYR A 91 0.29 -5.30 11.51
N LEU A 92 1.24 -5.86 10.75
CA LEU A 92 1.33 -5.67 9.29
C LEU A 92 0.61 -6.76 8.50
N GLU A 93 0.74 -8.02 8.92
CA GLU A 93 0.21 -9.19 8.22
C GLU A 93 -1.33 -9.24 8.31
N GLY A 94 -1.89 -9.12 9.52
CA GLY A 94 -3.34 -9.14 9.74
C GLY A 94 -4.05 -8.05 8.93
N PRO A 95 -3.70 -6.77 9.12
CA PRO A 95 -4.32 -5.67 8.37
C PRO A 95 -4.13 -5.76 6.85
N LEU A 96 -2.98 -6.26 6.37
CA LEU A 96 -2.78 -6.51 4.94
C LEU A 96 -3.75 -7.57 4.40
N LEU A 97 -3.94 -8.67 5.13
CA LEU A 97 -4.83 -9.76 4.72
C LEU A 97 -6.30 -9.36 4.81
N GLU A 98 -6.71 -8.74 5.92
CA GLU A 98 -8.09 -8.32 6.18
C GLU A 98 -8.56 -7.21 5.23
N HIS A 99 -7.67 -6.27 4.88
CA HIS A 99 -8.00 -5.11 4.05
C HIS A 99 -7.43 -5.19 2.63
N ARG A 100 -7.05 -6.38 2.17
CA ARG A 100 -6.49 -6.59 0.83
C ARG A 100 -7.38 -6.03 -0.27
N ASP A 101 -8.68 -6.31 -0.21
CA ASP A 101 -9.63 -5.88 -1.23
C ASP A 101 -9.83 -4.36 -1.23
N GLN A 102 -9.79 -3.74 -0.06
CA GLN A 102 -9.84 -2.28 0.07
C GLN A 102 -8.59 -1.63 -0.54
N ALA A 103 -7.40 -2.17 -0.29
CA ALA A 103 -6.16 -1.70 -0.88
C ALA A 103 -6.17 -1.87 -2.41
N LEU A 104 -6.60 -3.03 -2.92
CA LEU A 104 -6.74 -3.29 -4.36
C LEU A 104 -7.75 -2.35 -5.03
N ALA A 105 -8.88 -2.10 -4.37
CA ALA A 105 -9.88 -1.16 -4.86
C ALA A 105 -9.31 0.26 -4.95
N ALA A 106 -8.57 0.70 -3.92
CA ALA A 106 -7.92 2.00 -3.90
C ALA A 106 -6.89 2.13 -5.04
N ILE A 107 -6.03 1.12 -5.23
CA ILE A 107 -5.08 1.05 -6.36
C ILE A 107 -5.82 1.20 -7.69
N ALA A 108 -6.88 0.41 -7.92
CA ALA A 108 -7.63 0.42 -9.16
C ALA A 108 -8.38 1.74 -9.40
N GLN A 109 -8.89 2.39 -8.36
CA GLN A 109 -9.51 3.71 -8.45
C GLN A 109 -8.49 4.78 -8.81
N THR A 110 -7.32 4.80 -8.16
CA THR A 110 -6.25 5.76 -8.47
C THR A 110 -5.74 5.61 -9.90
N ILE A 111 -5.53 4.37 -10.37
CA ILE A 111 -5.09 4.13 -11.76
C ILE A 111 -6.13 4.67 -12.75
N ARG A 112 -7.41 4.34 -12.57
CA ARG A 112 -8.49 4.85 -13.44
C ARG A 112 -8.57 6.37 -13.44
N GLY A 113 -8.49 6.99 -12.26
CA GLY A 113 -8.56 8.45 -12.14
C GLY A 113 -7.38 9.20 -12.78
N ARG A 114 -6.21 8.55 -12.92
CA ARG A 114 -5.03 9.15 -13.57
C ARG A 114 -4.95 8.92 -15.08
N LEU A 115 -5.76 8.02 -15.61
CA LEU A 115 -5.80 7.67 -17.04
C LEU A 115 -7.04 8.21 -17.75
N ALA A 116 -8.00 8.76 -17.00
CA ALA A 116 -9.16 9.49 -17.53
C ALA A 116 -8.75 10.89 -17.98
#